data_AF-A0A376VYS2-F1
#
_entry.id   AF-A0A376VYS2-F1
#
_cell.length_a   1.000
_cell.length_b   1.000
_cell.length_c   1.000
_cell.angle_alpha   90.00
_cell.angle_beta   90.00
_cell.angle_gamma   90.00
#
_symmetry.space_group_name_H-M   'P 1'
#
loop_
_entity.id
_entity.type
_entity.pdbx_description
1 polymer ?
#
loop_
_entity_poly.entity_id
_entity_poly.type
_entity_poly.pdbx_seq_one_letter_code
_entity_poly.pdbx_strand_id
1 'polypeptide(L)'
;MFLISPFVGRILDWYKANTDKKEYAPAEDPGVVSVSEIYQYYKEHGYETVVMGASFRNIGEILELAGCDRLTIAPALLKELAESEGAIERKLSYTGEVKARPARITESEFLWQHNQDPMAVDKLAEGIRKFAVDQEKLEKMIGDLL
;
A
#
# COMPACT_ATOMS: atom_id res chain seq x y z
N MET A 1 -8.75 18.08 -1.74
CA MET A 1 -8.73 16.71 -2.29
C MET A 1 -7.72 15.91 -1.50
N PHE A 2 -8.13 14.84 -0.83
CA PHE A 2 -7.30 14.05 0.11
C PHE A 2 -7.06 12.63 -0.46
N LEU A 3 -5.99 11.97 -0.04
CA LEU A 3 -5.42 10.76 -0.66
C LEU A 3 -5.11 9.72 0.42
N ILE A 4 -5.10 8.42 0.07
CA ILE A 4 -4.52 7.35 0.88
C ILE A 4 -3.28 6.75 0.22
N SER A 5 -2.33 6.35 1.05
CA SER A 5 -1.09 5.68 0.62
C SER A 5 -1.03 4.24 1.16
N PRO A 6 -1.83 3.29 0.63
CA PRO A 6 -1.74 1.90 1.06
C PRO A 6 -0.38 1.28 0.66
N PHE A 7 0.25 0.59 1.61
CA PHE A 7 1.59 0.03 1.43
C PHE A 7 1.50 -1.34 0.77
N VAL A 8 2.40 -1.63 -0.16
CA VAL A 8 2.49 -2.92 -0.86
C VAL A 8 3.61 -3.76 -0.24
N GLY A 9 4.86 -3.35 -0.43
CA GLY A 9 6.01 -4.16 -0.05
C GLY A 9 6.20 -4.42 1.44
N ARG A 10 5.69 -3.57 2.35
CA ARG A 10 5.69 -3.88 3.80
C ARG A 10 4.74 -5.01 4.16
N ILE A 11 3.67 -5.20 3.38
CA ILE A 11 2.76 -6.34 3.51
C ILE A 11 3.52 -7.60 3.06
N LEU A 12 4.16 -7.57 1.88
CA LEU A 12 5.01 -8.67 1.42
C LEU A 12 6.07 -9.07 2.46
N ASP A 13 6.77 -8.09 3.04
CA ASP A 13 7.78 -8.34 4.08
C ASP A 13 7.19 -9.11 5.27
N TRP A 14 6.00 -8.75 5.74
CA TRP A 14 5.36 -9.42 6.87
C TRP A 14 5.01 -10.87 6.53
N TYR A 15 4.40 -11.10 5.36
CA TYR A 15 4.02 -12.44 4.93
C TYR A 15 5.23 -13.34 4.71
N LYS A 16 6.31 -12.82 4.10
CA LYS A 16 7.59 -13.54 3.99
C LYS A 16 8.21 -13.86 5.35
N ALA A 17 8.03 -13.02 6.36
CA ALA A 17 8.57 -13.28 7.69
C ALA A 17 7.73 -14.30 8.47
N ASN A 18 6.40 -14.23 8.36
CA ASN A 18 5.48 -14.91 9.28
C ASN A 18 4.73 -16.10 8.68
N THR A 19 4.93 -16.43 7.40
CA THR A 19 4.30 -17.58 6.74
C THR A 19 5.33 -18.46 6.04
N ASP A 20 4.98 -19.69 5.67
CA ASP A 20 5.91 -20.60 4.98
C ASP A 20 6.20 -20.19 3.53
N LYS A 21 5.28 -19.45 2.89
CA LYS A 21 5.45 -18.98 1.50
C LYS A 21 6.41 -17.79 1.48
N LYS A 22 7.57 -17.97 0.82
CA LYS A 22 8.64 -16.95 0.71
C LYS A 22 8.75 -16.31 -0.67
N GLU A 23 8.13 -16.90 -1.67
CA GLU A 23 8.10 -16.42 -3.05
C GLU A 23 6.64 -16.23 -3.48
N TYR A 24 6.39 -15.12 -4.18
CA TYR A 24 5.07 -14.71 -4.60
C TYR A 24 5.16 -14.27 -6.05
N ALA A 25 4.29 -14.80 -6.91
CA ALA A 25 4.06 -14.19 -8.21
C ALA A 25 3.43 -12.79 -8.02
N PRO A 26 3.58 -11.85 -8.97
CA PRO A 26 3.04 -10.49 -8.82
C PRO A 26 1.56 -10.44 -8.42
N ALA A 27 0.73 -11.28 -9.05
CA ALA A 27 -0.71 -11.37 -8.75
C ALA A 27 -1.05 -12.04 -7.40
N GLU A 28 -0.10 -12.75 -6.80
CA GLU A 28 -0.25 -13.40 -5.49
C GLU A 28 0.35 -12.56 -4.36
N ASP A 29 1.04 -11.46 -4.67
CA ASP A 29 1.64 -10.59 -3.68
C ASP A 29 0.55 -10.03 -2.75
N PRO A 30 0.63 -10.25 -1.43
CA PRO A 30 -0.45 -9.87 -0.51
C PRO A 30 -0.65 -8.36 -0.44
N GLY A 31 0.39 -7.56 -0.73
CA GLY A 31 0.28 -6.12 -0.85
C GLY A 31 -0.43 -5.67 -2.12
N VAL A 32 -0.18 -6.34 -3.24
CA VAL A 32 -0.91 -6.11 -4.51
C VAL A 32 -2.38 -6.47 -4.33
N VAL A 33 -2.68 -7.61 -3.72
CA VAL A 33 -4.06 -8.02 -3.39
C VAL A 33 -4.74 -6.95 -2.54
N SER A 34 -4.11 -6.52 -1.44
CA SER A 34 -4.66 -5.50 -0.55
C SER A 34 -4.98 -4.19 -1.26
N VAL A 35 -4.06 -3.65 -2.07
CA VAL A 35 -4.31 -2.41 -2.83
C VAL A 35 -5.39 -2.60 -3.88
N SER A 36 -5.45 -3.75 -4.53
CA SER A 36 -6.47 -4.07 -5.53
C SER A 36 -7.87 -4.10 -4.90
N GLU A 37 -8.03 -4.74 -3.75
CA GLU A 37 -9.29 -4.78 -3.00
C GLU A 37 -9.73 -3.38 -2.55
N ILE A 38 -8.79 -2.58 -2.00
CA ILE A 38 -9.06 -1.19 -1.62
C ILE A 38 -9.49 -0.36 -2.84
N TYR A 39 -8.78 -0.49 -3.96
CA TYR A 39 -9.11 0.21 -5.19
C TYR A 39 -10.52 -0.14 -5.66
N GLN A 40 -10.84 -1.44 -5.75
CA GLN A 40 -12.15 -1.89 -6.18
C GLN A 40 -13.25 -1.39 -5.25
N TYR A 41 -13.08 -1.49 -3.93
CA TYR A 41 -14.05 -0.98 -2.96
C TYR A 41 -14.29 0.53 -3.12
N TYR A 42 -13.22 1.30 -3.37
CA TYR A 42 -13.31 2.75 -3.54
C TYR A 42 -14.08 3.11 -4.81
N LYS A 43 -13.76 2.47 -5.95
CA LYS A 43 -14.45 2.75 -7.22
C LYS A 43 -15.89 2.24 -7.20
N GLU A 44 -16.13 1.09 -6.61
CA GLU A 44 -17.46 0.49 -6.48
C GLU A 44 -18.43 1.35 -5.69
N HIS A 45 -17.96 2.07 -4.65
CA HIS A 45 -18.82 2.92 -3.82
C HIS A 45 -18.68 4.41 -4.14
N GLY A 46 -18.05 4.73 -5.28
CA GLY A 46 -17.87 6.09 -5.77
C GLY A 46 -17.15 7.01 -4.78
N TYR A 47 -16.14 6.51 -4.08
CA TYR A 47 -15.29 7.34 -3.22
C TYR A 47 -14.28 8.13 -4.07
N GLU A 48 -14.16 9.43 -3.80
CA GLU A 48 -13.29 10.35 -4.55
C GLU A 48 -11.85 10.41 -4.02
N THR A 49 -11.58 9.78 -2.87
CA THR A 49 -10.24 9.73 -2.29
C THR A 49 -9.29 9.02 -3.26
N VAL A 50 -8.17 9.67 -3.58
CA VAL A 50 -7.17 9.12 -4.49
C VAL A 50 -6.49 7.92 -3.85
N VAL A 51 -6.43 6.80 -4.56
CA VAL A 51 -5.69 5.60 -4.14
C VAL A 51 -4.28 5.67 -4.72
N MET A 52 -3.26 5.81 -3.86
CA MET A 52 -1.87 5.87 -4.27
C MET A 52 -1.04 4.73 -3.68
N GLY A 53 -0.84 3.65 -4.45
CA GLY A 53 0.00 2.54 -4.00
C GLY A 53 1.43 3.00 -3.66
N ALA A 54 1.99 2.50 -2.57
CA ALA A 54 3.28 2.93 -2.03
C ALA A 54 4.14 1.77 -1.51
N SER A 55 5.43 2.05 -1.27
CA SER A 55 6.36 1.14 -0.58
C SER A 55 6.66 -0.18 -1.30
N PHE A 56 6.92 -0.14 -2.60
CA PHE A 56 7.23 -1.32 -3.43
C PHE A 56 8.58 -2.00 -3.10
N ARG A 57 8.71 -3.31 -3.35
CA ARG A 57 9.98 -4.07 -3.31
C ARG A 57 10.52 -4.39 -4.69
N ASN A 58 9.68 -4.51 -5.70
CA ASN A 58 10.07 -4.90 -7.05
C ASN A 58 9.12 -4.30 -8.10
N ILE A 59 9.55 -4.27 -9.36
CA ILE A 59 8.71 -3.74 -10.46
C ILE A 59 7.47 -4.60 -10.75
N GLY A 60 7.49 -5.90 -10.43
CA GLY A 60 6.35 -6.79 -10.62
C GLY A 60 5.10 -6.31 -9.86
N GLU A 61 5.28 -5.91 -8.60
CA GLU A 61 4.21 -5.30 -7.79
C GLU A 61 3.63 -4.02 -8.44
N ILE A 62 4.49 -3.18 -9.03
CA ILE A 62 4.09 -1.92 -9.66
C ILE A 62 3.28 -2.20 -10.93
N LEU A 63 3.77 -3.13 -11.75
CA LEU A 63 3.13 -3.54 -13.00
C LEU A 63 1.77 -4.18 -12.75
N GLU A 64 1.66 -5.00 -11.70
CA GLU A 64 0.38 -5.63 -11.34
C GLU A 64 -0.67 -4.61 -10.85
N LEU A 65 -0.23 -3.42 -10.44
CA LEU A 65 -1.10 -2.30 -10.06
C LEU A 65 -1.26 -1.23 -11.16
N ALA A 66 -0.84 -1.51 -12.39
CA ALA A 66 -1.02 -0.60 -13.53
C ALA A 66 -2.50 -0.24 -13.73
N GLY A 67 -2.85 1.05 -13.59
CA GLY A 67 -4.22 1.54 -13.62
C GLY A 67 -4.76 2.06 -12.27
N CYS A 68 -4.01 1.88 -11.19
CA CYS A 68 -4.22 2.61 -9.94
C CYS A 68 -4.16 4.13 -10.20
N ASP A 69 -4.83 4.94 -9.36
CA ASP A 69 -4.94 6.39 -9.61
C ASP A 69 -3.56 7.07 -9.62
N ARG A 70 -2.70 6.66 -8.67
CA ARG A 70 -1.30 7.07 -8.56
C ARG A 70 -0.46 5.92 -8.00
N LEU A 71 0.84 5.96 -8.25
CA LEU A 71 1.82 5.11 -7.58
C LEU A 71 3.03 5.97 -7.20
N THR A 72 3.47 5.89 -5.95
CA THR A 72 4.70 6.58 -5.49
C THR A 72 5.84 5.58 -5.45
N ILE A 73 6.83 5.79 -6.32
CA ILE A 73 7.85 4.79 -6.65
C ILE A 73 9.24 5.36 -6.30
N ALA A 74 10.07 4.54 -5.63
CA ALA A 74 11.43 4.93 -5.28
C ALA A 74 12.31 5.08 -6.53
N PRO A 75 13.33 5.96 -6.53
CA PRO A 75 14.18 6.20 -7.70
C PRO A 75 14.83 4.93 -8.30
N ALA A 76 15.21 3.96 -7.46
CA ALA A 76 15.77 2.69 -7.93
C ALA A 76 14.79 1.91 -8.82
N LEU A 77 13.52 1.77 -8.39
CA LEU A 77 12.49 1.08 -9.15
C LEU A 77 12.02 1.89 -10.36
N LEU A 78 12.05 3.23 -10.29
CA LEU A 78 11.82 4.08 -11.47
C LEU A 78 12.88 3.84 -12.56
N LYS A 79 14.15 3.66 -12.16
CA LYS A 79 15.22 3.33 -13.08
C LYS A 79 14.99 1.96 -13.72
N GLU A 80 14.66 0.94 -12.93
CA GLU A 80 14.34 -0.40 -13.45
C GLU A 80 13.17 -0.36 -14.45
N LEU A 81 12.11 0.41 -14.16
CA LEU A 81 11.00 0.60 -15.10
C LEU A 81 11.43 1.32 -16.38
N ALA A 82 12.29 2.32 -16.29
CA ALA A 82 12.79 3.07 -17.45
C ALA A 82 13.74 2.23 -18.33
N GLU A 83 14.45 1.27 -17.74
CA GLU A 83 15.33 0.33 -18.44
C GLU A 83 14.60 -0.91 -18.96
N SER A 84 13.35 -1.15 -18.54
CA SER A 84 12.53 -2.24 -19.05
C SER A 84 11.92 -1.91 -20.40
N GLU A 85 12.10 -2.78 -21.38
CA GLU A 85 11.42 -2.67 -22.67
C GLU A 85 10.10 -3.44 -22.68
N GLY A 86 9.19 -3.01 -23.55
CA GLY A 86 7.91 -3.66 -23.78
C GLY A 86 6.71 -2.83 -23.32
N ALA A 87 5.59 -3.00 -24.01
CA ALA A 87 4.33 -2.40 -23.59
C ALA A 87 3.77 -3.18 -22.38
N ILE A 88 3.10 -2.46 -21.48
CA ILE A 88 2.42 -3.05 -20.33
C ILE A 88 0.91 -2.96 -20.52
N GLU A 89 0.19 -3.88 -19.89
CA GLU A 89 -1.27 -3.88 -19.88
C GLU A 89 -1.81 -3.19 -18.62
N ARG A 90 -2.95 -2.53 -18.75
CA ARG A 90 -3.69 -2.04 -17.59
C ARG A 90 -4.29 -3.22 -16.83
N LYS A 91 -4.01 -3.32 -15.53
CA LYS A 91 -4.50 -4.37 -14.62
C LYS A 91 -5.68 -3.90 -13.75
N LEU A 92 -5.61 -2.69 -13.21
CA LEU A 92 -6.67 -2.14 -12.36
C LEU A 92 -7.64 -1.27 -13.15
N SER A 93 -8.89 -1.70 -13.18
CA SER A 93 -10.03 -0.94 -13.69
C SER A 93 -11.30 -1.35 -12.95
N TYR A 94 -12.28 -0.45 -12.90
CA TYR A 94 -13.62 -0.73 -12.41
C TYR A 94 -14.62 -0.29 -13.48
N THR A 95 -15.47 -1.20 -13.91
CA THR A 95 -16.45 -1.01 -15.00
C THR A 95 -17.89 -1.27 -14.56
N GLY A 96 -18.13 -1.52 -13.26
CA GLY A 96 -19.45 -1.77 -12.71
C GLY A 96 -20.26 -0.50 -12.42
N GLU A 97 -21.52 -0.69 -12.05
CA GLU A 97 -22.37 0.39 -11.54
C GLU A 97 -22.01 0.73 -10.09
N VAL A 98 -21.88 2.03 -9.81
CA VAL A 98 -21.60 2.51 -8.45
C VAL A 98 -22.71 2.09 -7.49
N LYS A 99 -22.32 1.44 -6.40
CA LYS A 99 -23.19 0.96 -5.34
C LYS A 99 -23.42 2.02 -4.26
N ALA A 100 -24.54 1.89 -3.56
CA ALA A 100 -24.83 2.69 -2.37
C ALA A 100 -23.78 2.42 -1.27
N ARG A 101 -23.32 3.49 -0.61
CA ARG A 101 -22.35 3.39 0.49
C ARG A 101 -23.01 2.74 1.71
N PRO A 102 -22.29 1.88 2.46
CA PRO A 102 -22.79 1.37 3.73
C PRO A 102 -22.86 2.49 4.79
N ALA A 103 -23.41 2.16 5.96
CA ALA A 103 -23.29 3.01 7.13
C ALA A 103 -21.81 3.25 7.47
N ARG A 104 -21.51 4.41 8.09
CA ARG A 104 -20.15 4.68 8.58
C ARG A 104 -19.77 3.65 9.63
N ILE A 105 -18.57 3.09 9.50
CA ILE A 105 -17.98 2.24 10.53
C ILE A 105 -17.82 3.05 11.82
N THR A 106 -18.22 2.48 12.94
CA THR A 106 -18.01 3.03 14.28
C THR A 106 -16.58 2.82 14.74
N GLU A 107 -16.16 3.54 15.78
CA GLU A 107 -14.82 3.35 16.38
C GLU A 107 -14.62 1.90 16.86
N SER A 108 -15.62 1.32 17.53
CA SER A 108 -15.55 -0.05 18.04
C SER A 108 -15.43 -1.09 16.92
N GLU A 109 -16.18 -0.92 15.83
CA GLU A 109 -16.07 -1.79 14.66
C GLU A 109 -14.71 -1.64 13.97
N PHE A 110 -14.21 -0.41 13.84
CA PHE A 110 -12.88 -0.16 13.27
C PHE A 110 -11.79 -0.83 14.09
N LEU A 111 -11.78 -0.62 15.41
CA LEU A 111 -10.80 -1.23 16.30
C LEU A 111 -10.89 -2.75 16.25
N TRP A 112 -12.10 -3.31 16.29
CA TRP A 112 -12.28 -4.75 16.19
C TRP A 112 -11.75 -5.31 14.88
N GLN A 113 -12.22 -4.80 13.74
CA GLN A 113 -11.82 -5.28 12.42
C GLN A 113 -10.32 -5.10 12.16
N HIS A 114 -9.74 -3.97 12.56
CA HIS A 114 -8.29 -3.77 12.44
C HIS A 114 -7.51 -4.81 13.25
N ASN A 115 -7.94 -5.13 14.47
CA ASN A 115 -7.28 -6.12 15.32
C ASN A 115 -7.54 -7.58 14.90
N GLN A 116 -8.38 -7.83 13.90
CA GLN A 116 -8.51 -9.15 13.27
C GLN A 116 -7.44 -9.43 12.22
N ASP A 117 -6.67 -8.42 11.79
CA ASP A 117 -5.57 -8.56 10.84
C ASP A 117 -4.21 -8.43 11.57
N PRO A 118 -3.51 -9.55 11.87
CA PRO A 118 -2.23 -9.52 12.58
C PRO A 118 -1.17 -8.71 11.85
N MET A 119 -1.15 -8.75 10.52
CA MET A 119 -0.21 -8.00 9.71
C MET A 119 -0.45 -6.50 9.84
N ALA A 120 -1.71 -6.07 9.74
CA ALA A 120 -2.07 -4.66 9.86
C ALA A 120 -1.73 -4.10 11.25
N VAL A 121 -2.01 -4.86 12.32
CA VAL A 121 -1.67 -4.49 13.70
C VAL A 121 -0.16 -4.28 13.85
N ASP A 122 0.62 -5.28 13.44
CA ASP A 122 2.07 -5.24 13.57
C ASP A 122 2.67 -4.11 12.76
N LYS A 123 2.30 -4.00 11.48
CA LYS A 123 2.91 -3.06 10.55
C LYS A 123 2.50 -1.61 10.79
N LEU A 124 1.29 -1.36 11.27
CA LEU A 124 0.89 -0.02 11.69
C LEU A 124 1.75 0.45 12.87
N ALA A 125 1.82 -0.36 13.94
CA ALA A 125 2.55 -0.01 15.14
C ALA A 125 4.08 0.07 14.89
N GLU A 126 4.63 -0.87 14.14
CA GLU A 126 6.05 -0.85 13.72
C GLU A 126 6.37 0.40 12.90
N GLY A 127 5.50 0.76 11.95
CA GLY A 127 5.67 1.93 11.10
C GLY A 127 5.76 3.23 11.89
N ILE A 128 4.85 3.43 12.85
CA ILE A 128 4.84 4.61 13.72
C ILE A 128 6.14 4.68 14.54
N ARG A 129 6.56 3.57 15.16
CA ARG A 129 7.80 3.54 15.96
C ARG A 129 9.03 3.88 15.13
N LYS A 130 9.13 3.38 13.89
CA LYS A 130 10.27 3.68 13.01
C LYS A 130 10.34 5.17 12.65
N PHE A 131 9.20 5.78 12.32
CA PHE A 131 9.17 7.23 12.06
C PHE A 131 9.53 8.06 13.30
N ALA A 132 9.08 7.67 14.49
CA ALA A 132 9.46 8.34 15.73
C ALA A 132 10.98 8.28 15.98
N VAL A 133 11.59 7.11 15.79
CA VAL A 133 13.05 6.95 15.90
C VAL A 133 13.79 7.84 14.89
N ASP A 134 13.32 7.92 13.64
CA ASP A 134 13.97 8.77 12.64
C ASP A 134 13.76 10.26 12.91
N GLN A 135 12.63 10.64 13.51
CA GLN A 135 12.38 11.99 14.00
C GLN A 135 13.39 12.39 15.10
N GLU A 136 13.61 11.54 16.11
CA GLU A 136 14.58 11.79 17.18
C GLU A 136 16.02 11.91 16.65
N LYS A 137 16.39 11.09 15.64
CA LYS A 137 17.69 11.20 14.97
C LYS A 137 17.84 12.55 14.27
N LEU A 138 16.79 13.00 13.59
CA LEU A 138 16.79 14.30 12.92
C LEU A 138 16.91 15.43 13.94
N GLU A 139 16.16 15.38 15.04
CA GLU A 139 16.24 16.36 16.12
C GLU A 139 17.64 16.41 16.73
N LYS A 140 18.28 15.26 16.95
CA LYS A 140 19.67 15.20 17.41
C LYS A 140 20.64 15.84 16.42
N MET A 141 20.52 15.51 15.12
CA MET A 141 21.36 16.10 14.08
C MET A 141 21.24 17.63 14.06
N ILE A 142 20.02 18.15 14.16
CA ILE A 142 19.78 19.61 14.20
C ILE A 142 20.31 20.21 15.50
N GLY A 143 20.10 19.53 16.64
CA GLY A 143 20.59 19.97 17.94
C GLY A 143 22.11 20.09 18.00
N ASP A 144 22.85 19.20 17.32
CA ASP A 144 24.32 19.26 17.22
C ASP A 144 24.83 20.44 16.36
N LEU A 145 23.93 21.13 15.62
CA LEU A 145 24.22 22.29 14.76
C LEU A 145 23.72 23.63 15.35
N LEU A 146 23.05 23.61 16.50
CA LEU A 146 22.52 24.79 17.21
C LEU A 146 23.37 25.13 18.44
#